data_AF-A0A166EK11-F1
#
_entry.id   AF-A0A166EK11-F1
#
_cell.length_a   1.000
_cell.length_b   1.000
_cell.length_c   1.000
_cell.angle_alpha   90.00
_cell.angle_beta   90.00
_cell.angle_gamma   90.00
#
_symmetry.space_group_name_H-M   'P 1'
#
loop_
_entity.id
_entity.type
_entity.pdbx_description
1 polymer ?
#
loop_
_entity_poly.entity_id
_entity_poly.type
_entity_poly.pdbx_seq_one_letter_code
_entity_poly.pdbx_strand_id
1 'polypeptide(L)'
;MHNSLTPTAGHWNLFIDDWLHRDVSLGNVMLLEEPEEREPVYDFTDIKILETTQEKCIGMIIDGDHAIIWWRRRGPQAGHRSGTLPYLSLRLCRLWSAGQHTQLPHTALDDLESFIWVLMHVILMKIPSSLVRNQWLEGMAREDLPTLFQAKGHIRAEISYWENGESAPHPALEAFAGVLIALFKIAGRAGAECARLAKDVQGMERDDIVSACKPYYEEYLSTILDALDTLPEEWPTSDAYELPQEYVEEDSPSDSGDEC
;
A
#
# COMPACT_ATOMS: atom_id res chain seq x y z
N MET A 1 6.10 -3.71 21.11
CA MET A 1 6.83 -3.66 19.82
C MET A 1 6.97 -2.18 19.44
N HIS A 2 8.04 -1.49 19.88
CA HIS A 2 8.10 -0.01 19.84
C HIS A 2 9.07 0.60 18.83
N ASN A 3 9.73 -0.17 17.98
CA ASN A 3 10.74 0.40 17.08
C ASN A 3 10.20 0.48 15.64
N SER A 4 9.51 1.59 15.39
CA SER A 4 9.62 2.41 14.18
C SER A 4 9.39 1.70 12.83
N LEU A 5 8.13 1.42 12.53
CA LEU A 5 7.65 1.48 11.15
C LEU A 5 7.53 2.97 10.79
N THR A 6 7.87 3.36 9.56
CA THR A 6 6.83 3.85 8.64
C THR A 6 7.45 4.03 7.25
N PRO A 7 7.48 2.97 6.42
CA PRO A 7 7.67 3.09 4.97
C PRO A 7 6.81 4.21 4.36
N THR A 8 5.63 4.46 4.94
CA THR A 8 4.72 5.57 4.60
C THR A 8 5.29 6.96 4.92
N ALA A 9 6.03 7.15 6.00
CA ALA A 9 6.71 8.42 6.30
C ALA A 9 7.89 8.64 5.35
N GLY A 10 8.66 7.59 5.05
CA GLY A 10 9.68 7.65 3.99
C GLY A 10 9.08 7.96 2.62
N HIS A 11 7.91 7.41 2.31
CA HIS A 11 7.16 7.74 1.09
C HIS A 11 6.68 9.20 1.07
N TRP A 12 6.24 9.76 2.21
CA TRP A 12 5.95 11.19 2.33
C TRP A 12 7.17 12.05 2.00
N ASN A 13 8.35 11.72 2.56
CA ASN A 13 9.60 12.42 2.28
C ASN A 13 9.96 12.37 0.79
N LEU A 14 9.84 11.20 0.15
CA LEU A 14 10.01 11.08 -1.31
C LEU A 14 9.05 11.99 -2.07
N PHE A 15 7.79 12.02 -1.66
CA PHE A 15 6.74 12.79 -2.32
C PHE A 15 6.95 14.30 -2.22
N ILE A 16 7.35 14.81 -1.05
CA ILE A 16 7.71 16.22 -0.90
C ILE A 16 9.05 16.53 -1.59
N ASP A 17 9.93 15.56 -1.80
CA ASP A 17 11.14 15.71 -2.62
C ASP A 17 10.94 15.48 -4.11
N ASP A 18 9.69 15.55 -4.54
CA ASP A 18 9.26 15.53 -5.93
C ASP A 18 8.98 14.17 -6.56
N TRP A 19 9.24 13.09 -5.82
CA TRP A 19 9.18 11.74 -6.34
C TRP A 19 7.90 11.02 -5.92
N LEU A 20 7.14 10.60 -6.92
CA LEU A 20 6.02 9.68 -6.71
C LEU A 20 6.47 8.25 -7.03
N HIS A 21 6.35 7.34 -6.06
CA HIS A 21 6.83 5.96 -6.15
C HIS A 21 6.08 5.09 -7.16
N ARG A 22 4.74 5.08 -7.11
CA ARG A 22 3.83 4.35 -8.01
C ARG A 22 3.91 2.81 -8.01
N ASP A 23 4.63 2.20 -7.07
CA ASP A 23 4.77 0.75 -6.97
C ASP A 23 5.00 0.29 -5.53
N VAL A 24 4.18 0.80 -4.61
CA VAL A 24 4.15 0.29 -3.24
C VAL A 24 3.58 -1.14 -3.28
N SER A 25 4.39 -2.11 -2.86
CA SER A 25 4.07 -3.54 -2.90
C SER A 25 4.73 -4.26 -1.73
N LEU A 26 4.35 -5.52 -1.47
CA LEU A 26 4.98 -6.34 -0.43
C LEU A 26 6.49 -6.53 -0.69
N GLY A 27 6.91 -6.63 -1.95
CA GLY A 27 8.32 -6.76 -2.32
C GLY A 27 9.13 -5.47 -2.16
N ASN A 28 8.45 -4.32 -2.17
CA ASN A 28 9.08 -3.00 -2.12
C ASN A 28 9.05 -2.37 -0.73
N VAL A 29 8.56 -3.10 0.27
CA VAL A 29 8.63 -2.74 1.69
C VAL A 29 9.57 -3.69 2.41
N MET A 30 10.72 -3.17 2.83
CA MET A 30 11.74 -3.94 3.55
C MET A 30 11.68 -3.68 5.06
N LEU A 31 12.01 -4.72 5.82
CA LEU A 31 12.37 -4.62 7.23
C LEU A 31 13.88 -4.81 7.36
N LEU A 32 14.54 -3.84 7.99
CA LEU A 32 15.96 -3.86 8.28
C LEU A 32 16.22 -4.74 9.50
N GLU A 33 17.34 -5.47 9.48
CA GLU A 33 17.80 -6.26 10.61
C GLU A 33 18.16 -5.38 11.81
N GLU A 34 18.82 -4.25 11.52
CA GLU A 34 19.14 -3.23 12.51
C GLU A 34 18.38 -1.93 12.21
N PRO A 35 17.74 -1.29 13.22
CA PRO A 35 17.11 0.00 13.04
C PRO A 35 18.12 1.08 12.60
N GLU A 36 17.73 1.92 11.63
CA GLU A 36 18.57 2.99 11.08
C GLU A 36 17.98 4.38 11.31
N GLU A 37 18.83 5.38 11.48
CA GLU A 37 18.41 6.79 11.54
C GLU A 37 17.91 7.26 10.17
N ARG A 38 16.82 8.03 10.16
CA ARG A 38 16.19 8.58 8.95
C ARG A 38 15.87 10.05 9.13
N GLU A 39 15.60 10.74 8.03
CA GLU A 39 15.17 12.14 8.09
C GLU A 39 13.79 12.24 8.78
N PRO A 40 13.68 12.98 9.89
CA PRO A 40 12.41 13.10 10.60
C PRO A 40 11.40 13.89 9.78
N VAL A 41 10.11 13.61 9.98
CA VAL A 41 9.04 14.33 9.31
C VAL A 41 8.56 15.49 10.18
N TYR A 42 8.81 16.71 9.73
CA TYR A 42 8.44 17.94 10.45
C TYR A 42 7.14 18.58 9.97
N ASP A 43 6.57 18.08 8.88
CA ASP A 43 5.43 18.72 8.25
C ASP A 43 4.14 18.59 9.08
N PHE A 44 3.98 17.50 9.83
CA PHE A 44 2.71 17.17 10.48
C PHE A 44 2.55 17.86 11.83
N THR A 45 1.29 18.08 12.23
CA THR A 45 0.95 18.70 13.51
C THR A 45 0.85 17.68 14.65
N ASP A 46 0.60 16.41 14.33
CA ASP A 46 0.63 15.32 15.30
C ASP A 46 2.07 15.06 15.80
N ILE A 47 2.27 15.32 17.09
CA ILE A 47 3.55 15.16 17.77
C ILE A 47 4.03 13.70 17.78
N LYS A 48 3.13 12.72 17.80
CA LYS A 48 3.51 11.30 17.78
C LYS A 48 4.24 10.93 16.51
N ILE A 49 3.88 11.55 15.37
CA ILE A 49 4.56 11.32 14.10
C ILE A 49 5.98 11.88 14.16
N LEU A 50 6.15 13.09 14.70
CA LEU A 50 7.47 13.69 14.88
C LEU A 50 8.36 12.85 15.79
N GLU A 51 7.86 12.49 16.97
CA GLU A 51 8.60 11.67 17.95
C GLU A 51 9.00 10.33 17.35
N THR A 52 8.06 9.63 16.68
CA THR A 52 8.34 8.32 16.07
C THR A 52 9.35 8.41 14.93
N THR A 53 9.29 9.46 14.11
CA THR A 53 10.20 9.62 12.95
C THR A 53 11.59 10.13 13.33
N GLN A 54 11.79 10.56 14.58
CA GLN A 54 13.12 10.85 15.14
C GLN A 54 13.85 9.59 15.65
N GLU A 55 13.11 8.51 15.90
CA GLU A 55 13.68 7.24 16.30
C GLU A 55 14.26 6.47 15.11
N LYS A 56 15.07 5.45 15.40
CA LYS A 56 15.65 4.58 14.37
C LYS A 56 14.57 3.69 13.75
N CYS A 57 14.40 3.79 12.44
CA CYS A 57 13.40 3.07 11.66
C CYS A 57 13.89 1.69 11.22
N ILE A 58 13.04 0.67 11.33
CA ILE A 58 13.28 -0.66 10.72
C ILE A 58 12.57 -0.81 9.38
N GLY A 59 11.52 -0.04 9.11
CA GLY A 59 10.78 -0.11 7.86
C GLY A 59 11.37 0.81 6.79
N MET A 60 11.54 0.32 5.56
CA MET A 60 11.99 1.12 4.43
C MET A 60 11.16 0.82 3.17
N ILE A 61 10.80 1.87 2.44
CA ILE A 61 10.32 1.74 1.06
C ILE A 61 11.52 1.75 0.11
N ILE A 62 11.56 0.81 -0.84
CA ILE A 62 12.64 0.61 -1.81
C ILE A 62 12.10 0.52 -3.23
N ASP A 63 12.99 0.38 -4.21
CA ASP A 63 12.66 0.21 -5.63
C ASP A 63 11.93 1.42 -6.26
N GLY A 64 12.72 2.46 -6.51
CA GLY A 64 12.27 3.68 -7.17
C GLY A 64 12.28 3.62 -8.70
N ASP A 65 12.39 2.46 -9.34
CA ASP A 65 12.52 2.36 -10.80
C ASP A 65 11.27 2.83 -11.55
N HIS A 66 10.11 2.76 -10.87
CA HIS A 66 8.86 3.33 -11.35
C HIS A 66 8.61 4.76 -10.87
N ALA A 67 9.52 5.37 -10.12
CA ALA A 67 9.31 6.69 -9.57
C ALA A 67 9.33 7.78 -10.66
N ILE A 68 8.50 8.81 -10.50
CA ILE A 68 8.45 9.95 -11.43
C ILE A 68 8.41 11.28 -10.70
N ILE A 69 8.91 12.32 -11.36
CA ILE A 69 8.68 13.70 -10.94
C ILE A 69 7.23 14.07 -11.29
N TRP A 70 6.37 14.15 -10.29
CA TRP A 70 4.92 14.11 -10.54
C TRP A 70 4.32 15.41 -11.11
N TRP A 71 4.82 16.58 -10.71
CA TRP A 71 4.30 17.89 -11.15
C TRP A 71 4.95 18.44 -12.41
N ARG A 72 6.14 17.94 -12.79
CA ARG A 72 6.77 18.34 -14.07
C ARG A 72 6.08 17.59 -15.23
N ARG A 73 4.79 17.89 -15.46
CA ARG A 73 3.97 17.30 -16.53
C ARG A 73 4.27 17.82 -17.94
N ARG A 74 5.39 18.54 -18.13
CA ARG A 74 5.79 19.11 -19.43
C ARG A 74 6.65 18.10 -20.19
N GLY A 75 6.01 17.23 -20.97
CA GLY A 75 6.68 16.29 -21.89
C GLY A 75 5.91 14.97 -22.06
N PRO A 76 6.34 14.10 -23.00
CA PRO A 76 5.82 12.74 -23.08
C PRO A 76 6.12 12.03 -21.77
N GLN A 77 5.11 11.89 -20.92
CA GLN A 77 5.26 11.15 -19.68
C GLN A 77 5.33 9.66 -20.02
N ALA A 78 6.16 8.92 -19.28
CA ALA A 78 5.97 7.49 -19.11
C ALA A 78 4.66 7.24 -18.33
N GLY A 79 3.53 7.55 -18.96
CA GLY A 79 2.16 7.26 -18.50
C GLY A 79 1.81 5.79 -18.67
N HIS A 80 2.82 4.91 -18.60
CA HIS A 80 2.62 3.48 -18.62
C HIS A 80 2.04 3.08 -17.27
N ARG A 81 1.07 2.15 -17.31
CA ARG A 81 0.55 1.51 -16.09
C ARG A 81 1.76 0.97 -15.33
N SER A 82 1.94 1.43 -14.10
CA SER A 82 3.00 0.98 -13.20
C SER A 82 2.35 0.61 -11.88
N GLY A 83 2.96 -0.33 -11.17
CA GLY A 83 2.41 -0.82 -9.93
C GLY A 83 2.05 -2.30 -10.01
N THR A 84 2.30 -2.97 -8.89
CA THR A 84 2.02 -4.39 -8.71
C THR A 84 0.52 -4.60 -8.47
N LEU A 85 -0.14 -5.35 -9.37
CA LEU A 85 -1.60 -5.47 -9.47
C LEU A 85 -2.31 -5.64 -8.11
N PRO A 86 -1.94 -6.61 -7.24
CA PRO A 86 -2.59 -6.78 -5.93
C PRO A 86 -2.68 -5.54 -5.05
N TYR A 87 -1.74 -4.59 -5.19
CA TYR A 87 -1.62 -3.42 -4.32
C TYR A 87 -2.16 -2.14 -4.97
N LEU A 88 -2.59 -2.16 -6.23
CA LEU A 88 -3.16 -0.98 -6.87
C LEU A 88 -4.38 -0.43 -6.13
N SER A 89 -4.50 0.90 -6.04
CA SER A 89 -5.69 1.54 -5.47
C SER A 89 -6.96 1.16 -6.23
N LEU A 90 -8.11 1.09 -5.56
CA LEU A 90 -9.40 0.83 -6.20
C LEU A 90 -9.71 1.86 -7.29
N ARG A 91 -9.28 3.10 -7.10
CA ARG A 91 -9.42 4.17 -8.10
C ARG A 91 -8.65 3.82 -9.37
N LEU A 92 -7.39 3.41 -9.26
CA LEU A 92 -6.57 3.03 -10.41
C LEU A 92 -7.11 1.78 -11.09
N CYS A 93 -7.51 0.76 -10.33
CA CYS A 93 -8.14 -0.43 -10.90
C CYS A 93 -9.35 -0.07 -11.77
N ARG A 94 -10.24 0.80 -11.25
CA ARG A 94 -11.44 1.27 -11.97
C ARG A 94 -11.12 2.10 -13.21
N LEU A 95 -10.21 3.07 -13.11
CA LEU A 95 -9.86 3.93 -14.25
C LEU A 95 -9.19 3.13 -15.35
N TRP A 96 -8.29 2.22 -14.98
CA TRP A 96 -7.54 1.42 -15.93
C TRP A 96 -8.39 0.31 -16.55
N SER A 97 -9.34 -0.28 -15.81
CA SER A 97 -10.32 -1.21 -16.38
C SER A 97 -11.21 -0.53 -17.41
N ALA A 98 -11.48 0.77 -17.25
CA ALA A 98 -12.29 1.56 -18.18
C ALA A 98 -11.50 2.14 -19.37
N GLY A 99 -10.20 1.83 -19.50
CA GLY A 99 -9.33 2.38 -20.56
C GLY A 99 -8.96 3.86 -20.37
N GLN A 100 -9.24 4.45 -19.21
CA GLN A 100 -9.06 5.88 -18.92
C GLN A 100 -7.65 6.21 -18.41
N HIS A 101 -6.61 5.72 -19.10
CA HIS A 101 -5.20 5.86 -18.68
C HIS A 101 -4.68 7.29 -18.72
N THR A 102 -5.34 8.16 -19.50
CA THR A 102 -4.96 9.55 -19.69
C THR A 102 -5.65 10.51 -18.70
N GLN A 103 -6.64 10.03 -17.94
CA GLN A 103 -7.28 10.78 -16.86
C GLN A 103 -6.49 10.57 -15.57
N LEU A 104 -6.16 11.68 -14.87
CA LEU A 104 -5.05 11.83 -13.91
C LEU A 104 -4.23 10.58 -13.56
N PRO A 105 -2.90 10.61 -13.80
CA PRO A 105 -2.01 9.51 -13.46
C PRO A 105 -2.07 9.18 -11.97
N HIS A 106 -1.47 8.05 -11.62
CA HIS A 106 -1.13 7.66 -10.25
C HIS A 106 -0.76 8.90 -9.39
N THR A 107 -1.25 8.93 -8.15
CA THR A 107 -1.01 10.01 -7.17
C THR A 107 -0.46 9.43 -5.86
N ALA A 108 0.11 10.27 -5.00
CA ALA A 108 0.61 9.82 -3.69
C ALA A 108 -0.51 9.26 -2.79
N LEU A 109 -1.76 9.65 -3.03
CA LEU A 109 -2.92 9.11 -2.33
C LEU A 109 -3.33 7.72 -2.82
N ASP A 110 -2.96 7.35 -4.05
CA ASP A 110 -3.11 5.97 -4.53
C ASP A 110 -2.07 5.06 -3.86
N ASP A 111 -0.82 5.51 -3.73
CA ASP A 111 0.24 4.80 -2.98
C ASP A 111 -0.14 4.63 -1.48
N LEU A 112 -0.84 5.60 -0.87
CA LEU A 112 -1.40 5.43 0.49
C LEU A 112 -2.38 4.25 0.57
N GLU A 113 -3.26 4.10 -0.42
CA GLU A 113 -4.15 2.94 -0.46
C GLU A 113 -3.35 1.64 -0.67
N SER A 114 -2.28 1.68 -1.46
CA SER A 114 -1.38 0.54 -1.65
C SER A 114 -0.75 0.05 -0.34
N PHE A 115 -0.34 0.94 0.57
CA PHE A 115 0.13 0.53 1.90
C PHE A 115 -0.93 -0.23 2.71
N ILE A 116 -2.21 0.12 2.57
CA ILE A 116 -3.32 -0.63 3.23
C ILE A 116 -3.41 -2.04 2.66
N TRP A 117 -3.28 -2.18 1.33
CA TRP A 117 -3.29 -3.50 0.69
C TRP A 117 -2.07 -4.34 1.07
N VAL A 118 -0.90 -3.73 1.25
CA VAL A 118 0.29 -4.42 1.81
C VAL A 118 0.01 -4.89 3.24
N LEU A 119 -0.51 -4.02 4.11
CA LEU A 119 -0.86 -4.38 5.48
C LEU A 119 -1.89 -5.53 5.53
N MET A 120 -2.93 -5.45 4.71
CA MET A 120 -3.93 -6.51 4.56
C MET A 120 -3.30 -7.84 4.15
N HIS A 121 -2.40 -7.82 3.16
CA HIS A 121 -1.70 -9.03 2.73
C HIS A 121 -0.88 -9.62 3.88
N VAL A 122 -0.10 -8.81 4.59
CA VAL A 122 0.68 -9.26 5.77
C VAL A 122 -0.23 -9.87 6.83
N ILE A 123 -1.36 -9.22 7.15
CA ILE A 123 -2.32 -9.75 8.12
C ILE A 123 -2.85 -11.12 7.67
N LEU A 124 -3.31 -11.22 6.43
CA LEU A 124 -3.83 -12.47 5.88
C LEU A 124 -2.79 -13.58 5.86
N MET A 125 -1.52 -13.26 5.63
CA MET A 125 -0.43 -14.24 5.67
C MET A 125 -0.15 -14.76 7.08
N LYS A 126 -0.39 -13.94 8.11
CA LYS A 126 -0.16 -14.31 9.51
C LYS A 126 -1.33 -15.05 10.14
N ILE A 127 -2.58 -14.75 9.80
CA ILE A 127 -3.71 -15.47 10.40
C ILE A 127 -3.75 -16.96 9.96
N PRO A 128 -4.31 -17.86 10.79
CA PRO A 128 -4.52 -19.26 10.43
C PRO A 128 -5.26 -19.45 9.10
N SER A 129 -4.94 -20.53 8.41
CA SER A 129 -5.60 -20.88 7.15
C SER A 129 -7.11 -21.03 7.36
N SER A 130 -7.87 -20.33 6.54
CA SER A 130 -9.33 -20.36 6.55
C SER A 130 -9.86 -20.10 5.14
N LEU A 131 -11.11 -20.49 4.90
CA LEU A 131 -11.75 -20.26 3.60
C LEU A 131 -11.73 -18.77 3.23
N VAL A 132 -12.05 -17.91 4.18
CA VAL A 132 -12.09 -16.45 4.00
C VAL A 132 -10.70 -15.91 3.67
N ARG A 133 -9.68 -16.31 4.44
CA ARG A 133 -8.29 -15.90 4.19
C ARG A 133 -7.88 -16.23 2.76
N ASN A 134 -8.11 -17.47 2.32
CA ASN A 134 -7.72 -17.92 0.99
C ASN A 134 -8.50 -17.19 -0.10
N GLN A 135 -9.82 -17.01 0.07
CA GLN A 135 -10.65 -16.25 -0.86
C GLN A 135 -10.20 -14.80 -1.01
N TRP A 136 -9.82 -14.14 0.10
CA TRP A 136 -9.34 -12.76 0.06
C TRP A 136 -7.96 -12.65 -0.59
N LEU A 137 -7.02 -13.57 -0.29
CA LEU A 137 -5.72 -13.62 -0.95
C LEU A 137 -5.86 -13.88 -2.46
N GLU A 138 -6.67 -14.86 -2.87
CA GLU A 138 -6.96 -15.14 -4.28
C GLU A 138 -7.65 -13.95 -4.97
N GLY A 139 -8.54 -13.26 -4.26
CA GLY A 139 -9.21 -12.05 -4.75
C GLY A 139 -8.23 -10.89 -4.98
N MET A 140 -7.25 -10.73 -4.09
CA MET A 140 -6.18 -9.74 -4.25
C MET A 140 -5.16 -10.14 -5.33
N ALA A 141 -4.97 -11.44 -5.59
CA ALA A 141 -4.04 -11.96 -6.59
C ALA A 141 -4.59 -12.01 -8.03
N ARG A 142 -5.79 -11.46 -8.28
CA ARG A 142 -6.39 -11.45 -9.62
C ARG A 142 -5.52 -10.66 -10.62
N GLU A 143 -5.28 -11.26 -11.78
CA GLU A 143 -4.44 -10.67 -12.84
C GLU A 143 -5.20 -9.69 -13.75
N ASP A 144 -6.53 -9.75 -13.79
CA ASP A 144 -7.34 -8.84 -14.59
C ASP A 144 -7.93 -7.71 -13.73
N LEU A 145 -7.74 -6.46 -14.20
CA LEU A 145 -8.18 -5.26 -13.48
C LEU A 145 -9.68 -5.23 -13.14
N PRO A 146 -10.61 -5.65 -14.03
CA PRO A 146 -12.03 -5.70 -13.69
C PRO A 146 -12.34 -6.62 -12.51
N THR A 147 -11.87 -7.88 -12.51
CA THR A 147 -12.17 -8.80 -11.40
C THR A 147 -11.42 -8.41 -10.14
N LEU A 148 -10.18 -7.90 -10.26
CA LEU A 148 -9.42 -7.36 -9.15
C LEU A 148 -10.16 -6.18 -8.48
N PHE A 149 -10.67 -5.24 -9.27
CA PHE A 149 -11.47 -4.12 -8.76
C PHE A 149 -12.70 -4.62 -7.99
N GLN A 150 -13.42 -5.61 -8.53
CA GLN A 150 -14.60 -6.17 -7.87
C GLN A 150 -14.23 -6.90 -6.57
N ALA A 151 -13.20 -7.74 -6.59
CA ALA A 151 -12.77 -8.50 -5.42
C ALA A 151 -12.30 -7.57 -4.28
N LYS A 152 -11.42 -6.61 -4.59
CA LYS A 152 -10.95 -5.62 -3.61
C LYS A 152 -12.09 -4.71 -3.13
N GLY A 153 -13.01 -4.35 -4.02
CA GLY A 153 -14.20 -3.58 -3.69
C GLY A 153 -15.11 -4.32 -2.70
N HIS A 154 -15.26 -5.64 -2.88
CA HIS A 154 -16.02 -6.50 -1.98
C HIS A 154 -15.35 -6.60 -0.60
N ILE A 155 -14.04 -6.87 -0.53
CA ILE A 155 -13.28 -6.92 0.72
C ILE A 155 -13.44 -5.61 1.49
N ARG A 156 -13.24 -4.47 0.82
CA ARG A 156 -13.40 -3.16 1.45
C ARG A 156 -14.82 -2.91 1.95
N ALA A 157 -15.83 -3.32 1.18
CA ALA A 157 -17.23 -3.19 1.58
C ALA A 157 -17.53 -4.05 2.82
N GLU A 158 -17.04 -5.29 2.85
CA GLU A 158 -17.20 -6.19 4.00
C GLU A 158 -16.59 -5.60 5.28
N ILE A 159 -15.35 -5.09 5.19
CA ILE A 159 -14.69 -4.41 6.32
C ILE A 159 -15.51 -3.22 6.81
N SER A 160 -16.16 -2.47 5.92
CA SER A 160 -16.97 -1.32 6.31
C SER A 160 -18.22 -1.70 7.11
N TYR A 161 -18.74 -2.93 6.97
CA TYR A 161 -19.88 -3.40 7.74
C TYR A 161 -19.53 -3.70 9.20
N TRP A 162 -18.26 -3.94 9.51
CA TRP A 162 -17.81 -4.21 10.88
C TRP A 162 -18.07 -3.02 11.81
N GLU A 163 -18.07 -1.79 11.28
CA GLU A 163 -18.46 -0.61 12.05
C GLU A 163 -19.91 -0.68 12.58
N ASN A 164 -20.80 -1.37 11.86
CA ASN A 164 -22.21 -1.48 12.22
C ASN A 164 -22.48 -2.64 13.19
N GLY A 165 -21.43 -3.22 13.79
CA GLY A 165 -21.54 -4.32 14.73
C GLY A 165 -21.54 -5.71 14.08
N GLU A 166 -21.26 -5.80 12.78
CA GLU A 166 -20.93 -7.09 12.17
C GLU A 166 -19.55 -7.56 12.65
N SER A 167 -19.42 -8.85 12.92
CA SER A 167 -18.13 -9.44 13.30
C SER A 167 -17.22 -9.61 12.09
N ALA A 168 -15.91 -9.55 12.33
CA ALA A 168 -14.95 -9.93 11.32
C ALA A 168 -15.16 -11.41 10.93
N PRO A 169 -14.94 -11.77 9.66
CA PRO A 169 -15.20 -13.12 9.15
C PRO A 169 -14.23 -14.17 9.70
N HIS A 170 -13.19 -13.74 10.42
CA HIS A 170 -12.28 -14.59 11.17
C HIS A 170 -11.91 -13.92 12.52
N PRO A 171 -11.91 -14.63 13.67
CA PRO A 171 -11.61 -14.02 14.97
C PRO A 171 -10.26 -13.32 15.04
N ALA A 172 -9.26 -13.83 14.33
CA ALA A 172 -7.94 -13.22 14.26
C ALA A 172 -7.91 -11.86 13.53
N LEU A 173 -8.94 -11.52 12.74
CA LEU A 173 -9.10 -10.22 12.11
C LEU A 173 -9.74 -9.18 13.04
N GLU A 174 -10.43 -9.60 14.09
CA GLU A 174 -11.12 -8.70 15.04
C GLU A 174 -10.15 -7.70 15.67
N ALA A 175 -8.93 -8.17 16.01
CA ALA A 175 -7.88 -7.32 16.56
C ALA A 175 -7.46 -6.18 15.61
N PHE A 176 -7.63 -6.36 14.30
CA PHE A 176 -7.29 -5.38 13.28
C PHE A 176 -8.50 -4.59 12.77
N ALA A 177 -9.72 -4.94 13.19
CA ALA A 177 -10.95 -4.37 12.64
C ALA A 177 -10.96 -2.84 12.75
N GLY A 178 -10.66 -2.30 13.92
CA GLY A 178 -10.66 -0.85 14.16
C GLY A 178 -9.72 -0.09 13.23
N VAL A 179 -8.46 -0.54 13.11
CA VAL A 179 -7.47 0.11 12.24
C VAL A 179 -7.83 -0.05 10.77
N LEU A 180 -8.27 -1.22 10.32
CA LEU A 180 -8.64 -1.46 8.93
C LEU A 180 -9.85 -0.62 8.49
N ILE A 181 -10.88 -0.51 9.34
CA ILE A 181 -12.04 0.36 9.09
C ILE A 181 -11.57 1.81 8.91
N ALA A 182 -10.75 2.31 9.83
CA ALA A 182 -10.25 3.69 9.79
C ALA A 182 -9.42 3.95 8.52
N LEU A 183 -8.47 3.07 8.21
CA LEU A 183 -7.62 3.19 7.01
C LEU A 183 -8.42 3.17 5.71
N PHE A 184 -9.39 2.24 5.56
CA PHE A 184 -10.20 2.19 4.34
C PHE A 184 -11.19 3.36 4.20
N LYS A 185 -11.57 4.01 5.30
CA LYS A 185 -12.28 5.30 5.26
C LYS A 185 -11.39 6.42 4.76
N ILE A 186 -10.15 6.49 5.26
CA ILE A 186 -9.14 7.45 4.78
C ILE A 186 -8.93 7.26 3.28
N ALA A 187 -8.66 6.04 2.82
CA ALA A 187 -8.51 5.72 1.39
C ALA A 187 -9.76 6.08 0.56
N GLY A 188 -10.96 5.90 1.12
CA GLY A 188 -12.20 6.33 0.47
C GLY A 188 -12.25 7.83 0.21
N ARG A 189 -11.93 8.63 1.22
CA ARG A 189 -11.87 10.09 1.09
C ARG A 189 -10.70 10.53 0.21
N ALA A 190 -9.55 9.88 0.33
CA ALA A 190 -8.36 10.14 -0.49
C ALA A 190 -8.63 9.87 -1.98
N GLY A 191 -9.30 8.76 -2.32
CA GLY A 191 -9.70 8.45 -3.68
C GLY A 191 -10.68 9.47 -4.28
N ALA A 192 -11.58 10.04 -3.46
CA ALA A 192 -12.46 11.14 -3.87
C ALA A 192 -11.66 12.42 -4.13
N GLU A 193 -10.66 12.70 -3.31
CA GLU A 193 -9.75 13.83 -3.49
C GLU A 193 -8.88 13.68 -4.74
N CYS A 194 -8.35 12.48 -5.02
CA CYS A 194 -7.70 12.19 -6.30
C CYS A 194 -8.61 12.52 -7.49
N ALA A 195 -9.89 12.17 -7.40
CA ALA A 195 -10.87 12.45 -8.45
C ALA A 195 -11.23 13.94 -8.56
N ARG A 196 -11.02 14.73 -7.49
CA ARG A 196 -11.14 16.19 -7.49
C ARG A 196 -9.91 16.83 -8.13
N LEU A 197 -8.70 16.48 -7.67
CA LEU A 197 -7.41 16.89 -8.26
C LEU A 197 -7.38 16.57 -9.77
N ALA A 198 -7.83 15.36 -10.10
CA ALA A 198 -8.76 15.02 -11.19
C ALA A 198 -9.02 16.04 -12.31
N LYS A 199 -9.82 17.02 -11.91
CA LYS A 199 -10.55 17.92 -12.77
C LYS A 199 -9.82 19.25 -12.89
N ASP A 200 -9.03 19.59 -11.88
CA ASP A 200 -8.46 20.92 -11.68
C ASP A 200 -6.95 20.98 -11.99
N VAL A 201 -6.32 19.85 -12.33
CA VAL A 201 -4.85 19.69 -12.40
C VAL A 201 -4.12 20.64 -13.34
N GLN A 202 -4.79 21.22 -14.35
CA GLN A 202 -4.15 22.11 -15.31
C GLN A 202 -3.77 23.48 -14.72
N GLY A 203 -4.28 23.83 -13.53
CA GLY A 203 -3.98 25.09 -12.85
C GLY A 203 -3.41 24.94 -11.44
N MET A 204 -3.04 23.74 -11.02
CA MET A 204 -2.52 23.51 -9.67
C MET A 204 -1.00 23.63 -9.65
N GLU A 205 -0.48 24.38 -8.69
CA GLU A 205 0.94 24.42 -8.37
C GLU A 205 1.32 23.22 -7.50
N ARG A 206 2.62 22.91 -7.43
CA ARG A 206 3.17 21.84 -6.59
C ARG A 206 2.60 21.89 -5.16
N ASP A 207 2.62 23.07 -4.56
CA ASP A 207 2.27 23.27 -3.16
C ASP A 207 0.77 23.07 -2.89
N ASP A 208 -0.09 23.36 -3.87
CA ASP A 208 -1.53 23.09 -3.77
C ASP A 208 -1.78 21.59 -3.64
N ILE A 209 -1.01 20.79 -4.38
CA ILE A 209 -1.17 19.34 -4.39
C ILE A 209 -0.59 18.71 -3.15
N VAL A 210 0.60 19.14 -2.72
CA VAL A 210 1.20 18.70 -1.45
C VAL A 210 0.24 19.04 -0.29
N SER A 211 -0.32 20.25 -0.28
CA SER A 211 -1.30 20.68 0.72
C SER A 211 -2.59 19.85 0.69
N ALA A 212 -3.03 19.40 -0.48
CA ALA A 212 -4.19 18.51 -0.60
C ALA A 212 -3.90 17.08 -0.11
N CYS A 213 -2.68 16.57 -0.31
CA CYS A 213 -2.30 15.21 0.13
C CYS A 213 -1.96 15.13 1.62
N LYS A 214 -1.34 16.19 2.17
CA LYS A 214 -0.81 16.23 3.54
C LYS A 214 -1.79 15.74 4.63
N PRO A 215 -3.07 16.18 4.68
CA PRO A 215 -3.98 15.75 5.73
C PRO A 215 -4.24 14.25 5.73
N TYR A 216 -4.20 13.60 4.56
CA TYR A 216 -4.41 12.16 4.45
C TYR A 216 -3.21 11.36 4.93
N TYR A 217 -1.99 11.84 4.69
CA TYR A 217 -0.77 11.23 5.24
C TYR A 217 -0.74 11.35 6.76
N GLU A 218 -1.04 12.55 7.28
CA GLU A 218 -1.10 12.79 8.72
C GLU A 218 -2.14 11.87 9.37
N GLU A 219 -3.38 11.87 8.87
CA GLU A 219 -4.45 11.04 9.42
C GLU A 219 -4.11 9.53 9.33
N TYR A 220 -3.48 9.09 8.24
CA TYR A 220 -3.05 7.71 8.06
C TYR A 220 -2.01 7.30 9.11
N LEU A 221 -0.95 8.10 9.25
CA LEU A 221 0.15 7.84 10.17
C LEU A 221 -0.35 7.86 11.62
N SER A 222 -1.10 8.89 12.00
CA SER A 222 -1.73 8.96 13.33
C SER A 222 -2.59 7.73 13.62
N THR A 223 -3.42 7.31 12.65
CA THR A 223 -4.28 6.12 12.79
C THR A 223 -3.47 4.84 13.04
N ILE A 224 -2.36 4.65 12.31
CA ILE A 224 -1.48 3.50 12.53
C ILE A 224 -0.82 3.58 13.90
N LEU A 225 -0.24 4.72 14.25
CA LEU A 225 0.49 4.89 15.51
C LEU A 225 -0.43 4.72 16.73
N ASP A 226 -1.65 5.26 16.70
CA ASP A 226 -2.64 5.05 17.75
C ASP A 226 -3.09 3.58 17.83
N ALA A 227 -3.16 2.88 16.70
CA ALA A 227 -3.52 1.48 16.68
C ALA A 227 -2.42 0.58 17.27
N LEU A 228 -1.14 0.94 17.16
CA LEU A 228 -0.02 0.14 17.70
C LEU A 228 -0.17 -0.17 19.19
N ASP A 229 -0.77 0.74 19.96
CA ASP A 229 -1.02 0.55 21.40
C ASP A 229 -2.13 -0.49 21.69
N THR A 230 -2.94 -0.82 20.68
CA THR A 230 -4.11 -1.71 20.80
C THR A 230 -3.94 -3.03 20.06
N LEU A 231 -2.99 -3.10 19.12
CA LEU A 231 -2.69 -4.31 18.37
C LEU A 231 -1.98 -5.33 19.27
N PRO A 232 -2.21 -6.64 19.03
CA PRO A 232 -1.58 -7.67 19.84
C PRO A 232 -0.06 -7.68 19.64
N GLU A 233 0.68 -7.86 20.74
CA GLU A 233 2.15 -7.94 20.69
C GLU A 233 2.65 -9.16 19.91
N GLU A 234 1.87 -10.23 19.93
CA GLU A 234 2.11 -11.46 19.18
C GLU A 234 1.06 -11.62 18.09
N TRP A 235 1.51 -11.84 16.87
CA TRP A 235 0.62 -12.14 15.76
C TRP A 235 -0.01 -13.52 15.97
N PRO A 236 -1.30 -13.71 15.60
CA PRO A 236 -1.90 -15.03 15.54
C PRO A 236 -0.98 -15.95 14.74
N THR A 237 -0.48 -17.04 15.32
CA THR A 237 0.48 -17.89 14.63
C THR A 237 -0.22 -18.66 13.51
N SER A 238 0.27 -18.54 12.28
CA SER A 238 -0.18 -19.37 11.17
C SER A 238 0.38 -20.79 11.32
N ASP A 239 -0.39 -21.79 10.92
CA ASP A 239 0.21 -23.02 10.39
C ASP A 239 1.02 -22.61 9.15
N ALA A 240 2.25 -23.09 9.01
CA ALA A 240 3.21 -22.63 8.00
C ALA A 240 2.55 -22.43 6.62
N TYR A 241 2.61 -21.21 6.09
CA TYR A 241 2.18 -20.95 4.72
C TYR A 241 3.21 -21.54 3.77
N GLU A 242 2.87 -22.67 3.15
CA GLU A 242 3.59 -23.18 1.98
C GLU A 242 3.17 -22.33 0.77
N LEU A 243 4.13 -21.60 0.19
CA LEU A 243 3.94 -20.95 -1.11
C LEU A 243 3.42 -21.99 -2.11
N PRO A 244 2.50 -21.64 -3.01
CA PRO A 244 2.22 -22.48 -4.17
C PRO A 244 3.54 -22.76 -4.89
N GLN A 245 3.89 -24.02 -5.08
CA GLN A 245 5.04 -24.43 -5.88
C GLN A 245 4.81 -23.97 -7.32
N GLU A 246 5.28 -22.77 -7.67
CA GLU A 246 5.41 -22.36 -9.06
C GLU A 246 6.79 -22.78 -9.57
N TYR A 247 6.73 -23.56 -10.66
CA TYR A 247 7.79 -23.87 -11.62
C TYR A 247 9.12 -24.36 -11.04
N VAL A 248 9.22 -25.68 -10.91
CA VAL A 248 10.49 -26.36 -11.19
C VAL A 248 10.87 -25.97 -12.62
N GLU A 249 11.87 -25.11 -12.79
CA GLU A 249 12.62 -25.06 -14.04
C GLU A 249 13.10 -26.48 -14.31
N GLU A 250 12.52 -27.14 -15.31
CA GLU A 250 13.15 -28.31 -15.88
C GLU A 250 14.52 -27.86 -16.38
N ASP A 251 15.57 -28.33 -15.69
CA ASP A 251 16.96 -28.21 -16.09
C ASP A 251 17.07 -28.43 -17.60
N SER A 252 17.36 -27.36 -18.32
CA SER A 252 17.80 -27.46 -19.70
C SER A 252 19.06 -28.32 -19.71
N PRO A 253 19.13 -29.40 -20.52
CA PRO A 253 20.26 -30.31 -20.47
C PRO A 253 21.54 -29.54 -20.81
N SER A 254 22.48 -29.63 -19.87
CA SER A 254 23.84 -29.12 -19.98
C SER A 254 24.45 -29.53 -21.31
N ASP A 255 24.88 -28.51 -22.05
CA ASP A 255 25.75 -28.60 -23.21
C ASP A 255 26.98 -29.43 -22.84
N SER A 256 27.01 -30.68 -23.28
CA SER A 256 28.18 -31.55 -23.17
C SER A 256 29.03 -31.31 -24.41
N GLY A 257 29.86 -30.28 -24.31
CA GLY A 257 31.04 -30.15 -25.15
C GLY A 257 32.04 -31.26 -24.83
N ASP A 258 32.42 -31.95 -25.90
CA ASP A 258 33.65 -32.68 -26.17
C ASP A 258 33.91 -34.05 -25.50
N GLU A 259 33.93 -35.09 -26.35
CA GLU A 259 35.14 -35.89 -26.62
C GLU A 259 34.92 -36.89 -27.79
N CYS A 260 35.48 -36.58 -28.98
CA CYS A 260 36.25 -37.45 -29.89
C CYS A 260 36.49 -36.77 -31.25
#